data_AF-A0AB39TSI7-F1
#
_entry.id   AF-A0AB39TSI7-F1
#
_cell.length_a   1.000
_cell.length_b   1.000
_cell.length_c   1.000
_cell.angle_alpha   90.00
_cell.angle_beta   90.00
_cell.angle_gamma   90.00
#
_symmetry.space_group_name_H-M   'P 1'
#
loop_
_entity.id
_entity.type
_entity.pdbx_description
1 polymer ?
#
loop_
_entity_poly.entity_id
_entity_poly.type
_entity_poly.pdbx_seq_one_letter_code
_entity_poly.pdbx_strand_id
1 'polypeptide(L)'
;MSTYREKVESRLAGELLPGEVVREAVPAFRIGGVRKVMTVGAAGIGGLAAAAGFALATRQGRPEAPSVPIGTPSRFFLASSSRRVAVFTLGGIVKAAPGKLVHSWPLDRIAWISEPELVPGMAQALRVRIGIADEGVLGVEFPRLNVEAGRYLVKRLLRDLEELDQDGGGAT
;
A
#
# COMPACT_ATOMS: atom_id res chain seq x y z
N MET A 1 -11.03 -21.98 -2.58
CA MET A 1 -9.75 -21.41 -3.05
C MET A 1 -9.47 -20.20 -2.16
N SER A 2 -8.34 -20.14 -1.45
CA SER A 2 -8.14 -19.11 -0.42
C SER A 2 -7.93 -17.73 -1.01
N THR A 3 -8.59 -16.73 -0.42
CA THR A 3 -8.45 -15.32 -0.79
C THR A 3 -7.07 -14.79 -0.38
N TYR A 4 -6.63 -13.67 -0.96
CA TYR A 4 -5.36 -13.06 -0.54
C TYR A 4 -5.38 -12.61 0.91
N ARG A 5 -6.55 -12.15 1.40
CA ARG A 5 -6.81 -11.81 2.80
C ARG A 5 -6.51 -13.00 3.72
N GLU A 6 -7.10 -14.17 3.44
CA GLU A 6 -6.89 -15.40 4.21
C GLU A 6 -5.42 -15.86 4.18
N LYS A 7 -4.73 -15.66 3.06
CA LYS A 7 -3.30 -16.00 2.97
C LYS A 7 -2.44 -15.07 3.82
N VAL A 8 -2.76 -13.77 3.88
CA VAL A 8 -2.06 -12.82 4.75
C VAL A 8 -2.37 -13.10 6.22
N GLU A 9 -3.62 -13.39 6.54
CA GLU A 9 -4.05 -13.78 7.88
C GLU A 9 -3.32 -15.04 8.35
N SER A 10 -3.26 -16.07 7.51
CA SER A 10 -2.47 -17.29 7.78
C SER A 10 -0.97 -16.99 7.93
N ARG A 11 -0.42 -16.07 7.12
CA ARG A 11 1.00 -15.69 7.22
C ARG A 11 1.30 -14.92 8.51
N LEU A 12 0.36 -14.13 9.01
CA LEU A 12 0.47 -13.38 10.26
C LEU A 12 0.01 -14.19 11.48
N ALA A 13 -0.34 -15.46 11.33
CA ALA A 13 -0.73 -16.30 12.45
C ALA A 13 0.39 -16.32 13.51
N GLY A 14 0.08 -15.87 14.73
CA GLY A 14 1.05 -15.69 15.82
C GLY A 14 1.76 -14.33 15.86
N GLU A 15 1.64 -13.51 14.81
CA GLU A 15 2.13 -12.11 14.75
C GLU A 15 0.99 -11.08 14.83
N LEU A 16 -0.27 -11.53 14.79
CA LEU A 16 -1.45 -10.66 14.99
C LEU A 16 -1.61 -10.30 16.46
N LEU A 17 -1.81 -9.01 16.73
CA LEU A 17 -2.12 -8.54 18.07
C LEU A 17 -3.54 -9.01 18.48
N PRO A 18 -3.86 -9.11 19.78
CA PRO A 18 -5.20 -9.46 20.24
C PRO A 18 -6.26 -8.51 19.66
N GLY A 19 -7.26 -9.07 18.96
CA GLY A 19 -8.32 -8.32 18.29
C GLY A 19 -7.92 -7.67 16.95
N GLU A 20 -6.70 -7.89 16.47
CA GLU A 20 -6.29 -7.48 15.13
C GLU A 20 -6.91 -8.39 14.06
N VAL A 21 -7.55 -7.78 13.06
CA VAL A 21 -8.19 -8.51 11.94
C VAL A 21 -7.63 -7.99 10.62
N VAL A 22 -7.18 -8.90 9.75
CA VAL A 22 -6.77 -8.57 8.38
C VAL A 22 -8.01 -8.22 7.57
N ARG A 23 -8.07 -6.98 7.06
CA ARG A 23 -9.22 -6.46 6.32
C ARG A 23 -9.05 -6.75 4.85
N GLU A 24 -7.94 -6.28 4.27
CA GLU A 24 -7.69 -6.41 2.83
C GLU A 24 -6.25 -6.79 2.52
N ALA A 25 -6.06 -7.47 1.39
CA ALA A 25 -4.73 -7.80 0.87
C ALA A 25 -4.75 -7.88 -0.64
N VAL A 26 -3.88 -7.10 -1.29
CA VAL A 26 -3.87 -6.95 -2.75
C VAL A 26 -2.44 -7.01 -3.28
N PRO A 27 -2.16 -7.81 -4.33
CA PRO A 27 -0.89 -7.73 -5.04
C PRO A 27 -0.71 -6.36 -5.69
N ALA A 28 0.44 -5.74 -5.43
CA ALA A 28 0.79 -4.41 -5.87
C ALA A 28 2.25 -4.34 -6.35
N PHE A 29 2.59 -3.20 -6.92
CA PHE A 29 3.90 -2.89 -7.48
C PHE A 29 4.40 -1.59 -6.89
N ARG A 30 5.72 -1.41 -6.86
CA ARG A 30 6.28 -0.07 -6.70
C ARG A 30 5.87 0.79 -7.89
N ILE A 31 5.76 2.10 -7.71
CA ILE A 31 5.50 3.02 -8.84
C ILE A 31 6.52 2.80 -9.98
N GLY A 32 6.02 2.66 -11.21
CA GLY A 32 6.79 2.33 -12.41
C GLY A 32 7.06 0.83 -12.60
N GLY A 33 6.71 0.00 -11.62
CA GLY A 33 6.92 -1.45 -11.65
C GLY A 33 5.98 -2.18 -12.61
N VAL A 34 4.75 -1.68 -12.81
CA VAL A 34 3.78 -2.30 -13.74
C VAL A 34 4.28 -2.26 -15.18
N ARG A 35 4.85 -1.13 -15.60
CA ARG A 35 5.42 -0.97 -16.96
C ARG A 35 6.61 -1.89 -17.18
N LYS A 36 7.57 -1.91 -16.24
CA LYS A 36 8.78 -2.74 -16.34
C LYS A 36 8.45 -4.21 -16.54
N VAL A 37 7.39 -4.72 -15.92
CA VAL A 37 6.99 -6.12 -16.06
C VAL A 37 6.40 -6.44 -17.43
N MET A 38 5.69 -5.51 -18.05
CA MET A 38 5.25 -5.70 -19.45
C MET A 38 6.41 -5.51 -20.43
N THR A 39 7.41 -4.72 -20.09
CA THR A 39 8.61 -4.52 -20.92
C THR A 39 9.63 -5.65 -20.80
N VAL A 40 9.49 -6.65 -19.91
CA VAL A 40 10.45 -7.80 -19.83
C VAL A 40 10.31 -8.79 -21.02
N GLY A 41 9.71 -8.38 -22.14
CA GLY A 41 10.00 -8.90 -23.49
C GLY A 41 11.05 -8.10 -24.28
N ALA A 42 11.56 -6.98 -23.74
CA ALA A 42 12.55 -6.11 -24.36
C ALA A 42 13.44 -5.47 -23.28
N ALA A 43 14.75 -5.63 -23.44
CA ALA A 43 15.79 -5.19 -22.53
C ALA A 43 15.65 -3.72 -22.04
N GLY A 44 16.26 -3.44 -20.88
CA GLY A 44 16.86 -2.12 -20.64
C GLY A 44 16.48 -1.42 -19.35
N ILE A 45 17.50 -1.15 -18.55
CA ILE A 45 17.51 -0.23 -17.41
C ILE A 45 17.14 1.18 -17.91
N GLY A 46 16.19 1.85 -17.27
CA GLY A 46 15.93 3.27 -17.50
C GLY A 46 14.73 3.81 -16.73
N GLY A 47 14.88 5.03 -16.18
CA GLY A 47 13.76 5.91 -15.86
C GLY A 47 13.57 6.25 -14.38
N LEU A 48 14.43 7.14 -13.86
CA LEU A 48 14.02 8.18 -12.91
C LEU A 48 12.95 9.08 -13.59
N ALA A 49 11.93 9.51 -12.83
CA ALA A 49 10.90 10.56 -13.07
C ALA A 49 9.48 10.01 -12.81
N ALA A 50 8.57 10.64 -12.08
CA ALA A 50 8.46 12.04 -11.67
C ALA A 50 7.85 12.13 -10.26
N ALA A 51 8.49 12.94 -9.41
CA ALA A 51 7.87 13.53 -8.23
C ALA A 51 7.27 14.87 -8.67
N ALA A 52 5.97 14.90 -8.96
CA ALA A 52 5.22 16.12 -9.14
C ALA A 52 3.75 15.87 -8.76
N GLY A 53 3.19 16.75 -7.94
CA GLY A 53 1.81 16.72 -7.47
C GLY A 53 1.66 16.45 -5.97
N PHE A 54 2.22 17.31 -5.12
CA PHE A 54 1.86 17.35 -3.70
C PHE A 54 0.54 18.13 -3.58
N ALA A 55 -0.57 17.41 -3.38
CA ALA A 55 -1.79 18.01 -2.88
C ALA A 55 -1.70 18.00 -1.35
N LEU A 56 -1.49 19.19 -0.79
CA LEU A 56 -1.35 19.44 0.64
C LEU A 56 -2.74 19.37 1.30
N ALA A 57 -3.08 18.22 1.88
CA ALA A 57 -4.10 18.15 2.92
C ALA A 57 -3.37 18.10 4.27
N THR A 58 -2.93 19.25 4.77
CA THR A 58 -2.37 19.39 6.12
C THR A 58 -3.45 19.09 7.14
N ARG A 59 -3.44 17.89 7.73
CA ARG A 59 -4.12 17.60 9.00
C ARG A 59 -3.29 18.22 10.13
N GLN A 60 -3.85 19.19 10.87
CA GLN A 60 -3.21 19.77 12.05
C GLN A 60 -2.92 18.64 13.07
N GLY A 61 -1.64 18.44 13.39
CA GLY A 61 -1.20 17.59 14.51
C GLY A 61 -0.56 16.24 14.17
N ARG A 62 -0.50 15.81 12.90
CA ARG A 62 0.30 14.61 12.51
C ARG A 62 1.71 15.01 12.06
N PRO A 63 2.76 14.25 12.42
CA PRO A 63 4.11 14.51 11.92
C PRO A 63 4.12 14.47 10.40
N GLU A 64 4.76 15.46 9.77
CA GLU A 64 4.87 15.55 8.33
C GLU A 64 5.69 14.36 7.80
N ALA A 65 5.16 13.60 6.84
CA ALA A 65 5.92 12.51 6.23
C ALA A 65 7.05 13.11 5.37
N PRO A 66 8.31 12.69 5.54
CA PRO A 66 9.40 13.08 4.64
C PRO A 66 9.04 12.76 3.19
N SER A 67 9.51 13.56 2.23
CA SER A 67 9.26 13.33 0.79
C SER A 67 10.11 12.19 0.19
N VAL A 68 10.89 11.49 1.01
CA VAL A 68 11.82 10.43 0.60
C VAL A 68 11.06 9.14 0.25
N PRO A 69 11.33 8.48 -0.89
CA PRO A 69 10.67 7.22 -1.23
C PRO A 69 11.06 6.07 -0.30
N ILE A 70 10.07 5.34 0.20
CA ILE A 70 10.28 4.09 0.96
C ILE A 70 10.67 2.97 -0.01
N GLY A 71 11.79 2.30 0.28
CA GLY A 71 12.30 1.20 -0.53
C GLY A 71 11.37 -0.02 -0.45
N THR A 72 10.85 -0.48 -1.59
CA THR A 72 10.00 -1.68 -1.70
C THR A 72 10.45 -2.62 -2.81
N PRO A 73 10.13 -3.92 -2.71
CA PRO A 73 10.29 -4.86 -3.81
C PRO A 73 9.54 -4.39 -5.06
N SER A 74 9.96 -4.84 -6.25
CA SER A 74 9.27 -4.49 -7.50
C SER A 74 7.81 -4.96 -7.52
N ARG A 75 7.53 -6.11 -6.90
CA ARG A 75 6.20 -6.69 -6.68
C ARG A 75 6.06 -7.09 -5.23
N PHE A 76 4.93 -6.77 -4.61
CA PHE A 76 4.66 -7.05 -3.22
C PHE A 76 3.18 -7.27 -2.98
N PHE A 77 2.82 -7.73 -1.79
CA PHE A 77 1.46 -7.64 -1.27
C PHE A 77 1.36 -6.42 -0.37
N LEU A 78 0.38 -5.57 -0.64
CA LEU A 78 -0.06 -4.57 0.32
C LEU A 78 -1.24 -5.15 1.09
N ALA A 79 -1.17 -5.14 2.41
CA ALA A 79 -2.27 -5.54 3.27
C ALA A 79 -2.62 -4.44 4.26
N SER A 80 -3.91 -4.33 4.59
CA SER A 80 -4.40 -3.54 5.71
C SER A 80 -5.09 -4.44 6.71
N SER A 81 -4.80 -4.19 7.99
CA SER A 81 -5.54 -4.75 9.12
C SER A 81 -6.25 -3.64 9.87
N SER A 82 -7.02 -3.99 10.90
CA SER A 82 -7.62 -3.03 11.83
C SER A 82 -6.60 -2.17 12.59
N ARG A 83 -5.29 -2.48 12.52
CA ARG A 83 -4.26 -1.78 13.29
C ARG A 83 -3.07 -1.29 12.48
N ARG A 84 -2.81 -1.85 11.30
CA ARG A 84 -1.59 -1.54 10.54
C ARG A 84 -1.73 -1.76 9.04
N VAL A 85 -0.85 -1.10 8.31
CA VAL A 85 -0.55 -1.38 6.90
C VAL A 85 0.74 -2.18 6.84
N ALA A 86 0.75 -3.26 6.06
CA ALA A 86 1.88 -4.16 5.93
C ALA A 86 2.24 -4.42 4.46
N VAL A 87 3.55 -4.53 4.19
CA VAL A 87 4.10 -4.86 2.88
C VAL A 87 4.83 -6.19 2.98
N PHE A 88 4.45 -7.16 2.14
CA PHE A 88 5.12 -8.46 2.05
C PHE A 88 5.75 -8.66 0.69
N THR A 89 6.88 -9.37 0.62
CA THR A 89 7.40 -9.85 -0.66
C THR A 89 6.36 -10.74 -1.34
N LEU A 90 6.26 -10.70 -2.66
CA LEU A 90 5.46 -11.68 -3.40
C LEU A 90 6.20 -13.03 -3.44
N GLY A 91 5.62 -14.08 -2.83
CA GLY A 91 6.12 -15.45 -2.84
C GLY A 91 5.26 -16.39 -3.69
N GLY A 92 5.82 -17.55 -4.04
CA GLY A 92 5.14 -18.62 -4.77
C GLY A 92 5.25 -18.50 -6.30
N ILE A 93 5.72 -19.56 -6.95
CA ILE A 93 5.90 -19.64 -8.42
C ILE A 93 4.56 -19.86 -9.15
N VAL A 94 3.60 -20.55 -8.49
CA VAL A 94 2.35 -21.04 -9.11
C VAL A 94 1.11 -20.26 -8.65
N LYS A 95 1.10 -19.76 -7.40
CA LYS A 95 0.01 -18.94 -6.84
C LYS A 95 0.63 -17.83 -6.01
N ALA A 96 0.31 -16.59 -6.32
CA ALA A 96 0.76 -15.44 -5.54
C ALA A 96 0.35 -15.63 -4.06
N ALA A 97 1.33 -15.58 -3.17
CA ALA A 97 1.19 -15.69 -1.73
C ALA A 97 2.11 -14.69 -1.02
N PRO A 98 1.72 -14.16 0.15
CA PRO A 98 2.58 -13.28 0.92
C PRO A 98 3.80 -14.05 1.44
N GLY A 99 4.99 -13.55 1.14
CA GLY A 99 6.26 -14.10 1.59
C GLY A 99 6.74 -13.47 2.90
N LYS A 100 7.93 -12.87 2.88
CA LYS A 100 8.50 -12.18 4.04
C LYS A 100 7.82 -10.82 4.24
N LEU A 101 7.50 -10.49 5.50
CA LEU A 101 7.11 -9.12 5.90
C LEU A 101 8.31 -8.18 5.72
N VAL A 102 8.14 -7.16 4.89
CA VAL A 102 9.18 -6.15 4.58
C VAL A 102 8.98 -4.92 5.46
N HIS A 103 7.75 -4.42 5.52
CA HIS A 103 7.38 -3.24 6.29
C HIS A 103 6.06 -3.43 6.99
N SER A 104 5.88 -2.74 8.11
CA SER A 104 4.69 -2.83 8.95
C SER A 104 4.54 -1.52 9.73
N TRP A 105 3.49 -0.76 9.44
CA TRP A 105 3.24 0.55 10.05
C TRP A 105 1.88 0.57 10.72
N PRO A 106 1.79 0.95 12.00
CA PRO A 106 0.51 1.16 12.65
C PRO A 106 -0.26 2.32 11.98
N LEU A 107 -1.60 2.29 12.07
CA LEU A 107 -2.46 3.25 11.36
C LEU A 107 -2.23 4.71 11.78
N ASP A 108 -1.83 4.94 13.04
CA ASP A 108 -1.47 6.26 13.57
C ASP A 108 -0.21 6.87 12.92
N ARG A 109 0.65 6.03 12.32
CA ARG A 109 1.83 6.47 11.56
C ARG A 109 1.52 6.87 10.13
N ILE A 110 0.30 6.63 9.63
CA ILE A 110 -0.09 7.06 8.29
C ILE A 110 -0.44 8.56 8.34
N ALA A 111 0.43 9.41 7.78
CA ALA A 111 0.25 10.86 7.79
C ALA A 111 -0.83 11.31 6.79
N TRP A 112 -0.81 10.75 5.58
CA TRP A 112 -1.73 11.08 4.50
C TRP A 112 -1.78 9.97 3.45
N ILE A 113 -2.84 9.97 2.64
CA ILE A 113 -2.98 9.11 1.45
C ILE A 113 -3.39 10.01 0.29
N SER A 114 -2.68 9.93 -0.84
CA SER A 114 -3.03 10.70 -2.04
C SER A 114 -4.33 10.20 -2.66
N GLU A 115 -5.02 11.07 -3.40
CA GLU A 115 -6.14 10.63 -4.24
C GLU A 115 -5.67 9.52 -5.21
N PRO A 116 -6.42 8.41 -5.36
CA PRO A 116 -6.05 7.35 -6.29
C PRO A 116 -6.16 7.78 -7.76
N GLU A 117 -5.03 7.83 -8.44
CA GLU A 117 -4.92 8.21 -9.85
C GLU A 117 -4.99 6.98 -10.75
N LEU A 118 -5.91 6.96 -11.71
CA LEU A 118 -5.92 5.91 -12.74
C LEU A 118 -5.01 6.31 -13.90
N VAL A 119 -3.86 5.66 -14.01
CA VAL A 119 -2.93 5.87 -15.12
C VAL A 119 -3.44 5.08 -16.33
N PRO A 120 -3.81 5.73 -17.45
CA PRO A 120 -4.35 5.06 -18.63
C PRO A 120 -3.25 4.39 -19.47
N GLY A 121 -3.66 3.59 -20.47
CA GLY A 121 -2.78 2.94 -21.44
C GLY A 121 -2.75 1.41 -21.30
N MET A 122 -1.90 0.74 -22.09
CA MET A 122 -1.80 -0.73 -22.08
C MET A 122 -1.35 -1.29 -20.72
N ALA A 123 -0.55 -0.52 -19.98
CA ALA A 123 -0.12 -0.82 -18.62
C ALA A 123 -1.01 -0.12 -17.58
N GLN A 124 -2.32 -0.11 -17.79
CA GLN A 124 -3.27 0.58 -16.89
C GLN A 124 -3.03 0.16 -15.45
N ALA A 125 -2.91 1.15 -14.56
CA ALA A 125 -2.69 0.92 -13.15
C ALA A 125 -3.36 1.99 -12.30
N LEU A 126 -3.85 1.60 -11.13
CA LEU A 126 -4.24 2.55 -10.10
C LEU A 126 -2.99 2.91 -9.30
N ARG A 127 -2.62 4.18 -9.27
CA ARG A 127 -1.49 4.70 -8.52
C ARG A 127 -1.98 5.38 -7.25
N VAL A 128 -1.32 5.10 -6.14
CA VAL A 128 -1.55 5.78 -4.87
C VAL A 128 -0.21 6.00 -4.17
N ARG A 129 -0.11 7.08 -3.40
CA ARG A 129 1.01 7.36 -2.51
C ARG A 129 0.49 7.43 -1.08
N ILE A 130 1.24 6.85 -0.16
CA ILE A 130 0.91 6.82 1.27
C ILE A 130 2.09 7.45 2.00
N GLY A 131 1.85 8.57 2.69
CA GLY A 131 2.83 9.21 3.55
C GLY A 131 2.90 8.51 4.89
N ILE A 132 4.09 8.06 5.27
CA ILE A 132 4.40 7.46 6.57
C ILE A 132 5.18 8.50 7.38
N ALA A 133 4.63 8.88 8.53
CA ALA A 133 5.26 9.82 9.46
C ALA A 133 6.67 9.36 9.84
N ASP A 134 7.62 10.29 9.82
CA ASP A 134 9.05 10.11 10.15
C ASP A 134 9.82 9.10 9.27
N GLU A 135 9.21 8.50 8.23
CA GLU A 135 9.86 7.51 7.39
C GLU A 135 9.93 7.90 5.91
N GLY A 136 8.80 8.28 5.31
CA GLY A 136 8.80 8.65 3.89
C GLY A 136 7.48 8.41 3.18
N VAL A 137 7.57 8.26 1.85
CA VAL A 137 6.41 8.02 0.97
C VAL A 137 6.47 6.63 0.36
N LEU A 138 5.47 5.82 0.66
CA LEU A 138 5.22 4.54 0.00
C LEU A 138 4.45 4.79 -1.31
N GLY A 139 5.11 4.53 -2.43
CA GLY A 139 4.49 4.57 -3.76
C GLY A 139 3.97 3.20 -4.19
N VAL A 140 2.68 3.10 -4.50
CA VAL A 140 1.99 1.85 -4.85
C VAL A 140 1.29 1.97 -6.21
N GLU A 141 1.42 0.92 -7.04
CA GLU A 141 0.63 0.71 -8.26
C GLU A 141 -0.11 -0.63 -8.19
N PHE A 142 -1.41 -0.60 -8.43
CA PHE A 142 -2.22 -1.80 -8.64
C PHE A 142 -2.41 -2.02 -10.14
N PRO A 143 -2.00 -3.17 -10.70
CA PRO A 143 -2.17 -3.43 -12.13
C PRO A 143 -3.64 -3.52 -12.51
N ARG A 144 -3.97 -3.40 -13.80
CA ARG A 144 -5.33 -3.44 -14.36
C ARG A 144 -6.28 -4.43 -13.67
N LEU A 145 -5.86 -5.68 -13.48
CA LEU A 145 -6.69 -6.74 -12.87
C LEU A 145 -6.99 -6.52 -11.38
N ASN A 146 -6.20 -5.70 -10.69
CA ASN A 146 -6.35 -5.39 -9.26
C ASN A 146 -6.80 -3.94 -9.02
N VAL A 147 -7.19 -3.19 -10.06
CA VAL A 147 -7.60 -1.78 -9.89
C VAL A 147 -8.78 -1.66 -8.92
N GLU A 148 -9.81 -2.50 -9.08
CA GLU A 148 -10.98 -2.47 -8.20
C GLU A 148 -10.63 -2.84 -6.76
N ALA A 149 -9.87 -3.92 -6.57
CA ALA A 149 -9.39 -4.33 -5.25
C ALA A 149 -8.50 -3.26 -4.60
N GLY A 150 -7.63 -2.60 -5.37
CA GLY A 150 -6.81 -1.49 -4.92
C GLY A 150 -7.64 -0.28 -4.51
N ARG A 151 -8.67 0.09 -5.29
CA ARG A 151 -9.61 1.17 -4.92
C ARG A 151 -10.35 0.83 -3.62
N TYR A 152 -10.81 -0.40 -3.48
CA TYR A 152 -11.51 -0.85 -2.28
C TYR A 152 -10.59 -0.77 -1.05
N LEU A 153 -9.36 -1.30 -1.15
CA LEU A 153 -8.37 -1.23 -0.08
C LEU A 153 -8.10 0.21 0.34
N VAL A 154 -7.87 1.12 -0.61
CA VAL A 154 -7.58 2.54 -0.28
C VAL A 154 -8.79 3.22 0.36
N LYS A 155 -10.00 3.00 -0.15
CA LYS A 155 -11.24 3.55 0.45
C LYS A 155 -11.44 3.02 1.87
N ARG A 156 -11.21 1.72 2.11
CA ARG A 156 -11.33 1.14 3.44
C ARG A 156 -10.28 1.72 4.38
N LEU A 157 -9.03 1.84 3.93
CA LEU A 157 -7.96 2.43 4.73
C LEU A 157 -8.25 3.89 5.12
N LEU A 158 -8.76 4.71 4.19
CA LEU A 158 -9.18 6.08 4.50
C LEU A 158 -10.25 6.14 5.59
N ARG A 159 -11.28 5.28 5.48
CA ARG A 159 -12.31 5.15 6.51
C ARG A 159 -11.74 4.72 7.87
N ASP A 160 -10.79 3.79 7.88
CA ASP A 160 -10.17 3.32 9.13
C ASP A 160 -9.34 4.42 9.80
N LEU A 161 -8.73 5.32 9.01
CA LEU A 161 -8.03 6.50 9.53
C LEU A 161 -8.99 7.58 10.05
N GLU A 162 -10.20 7.69 9.48
CA GLU A 162 -11.25 8.58 9.98
C GLU A 162 -11.85 8.06 11.30
N GLU A 163 -12.12 6.76 11.39
CA GLU A 163 -12.59 6.10 12.62
C GLU A 163 -11.57 6.30 13.76
N LEU A 164 -10.28 6.14 13.48
CA LEU A 164 -9.21 6.36 14.46
C LEU A 164 -9.14 7.80 14.99
N ASP A 165 -9.37 8.79 14.12
CA ASP A 165 -9.37 10.20 14.53
C ASP A 165 -10.56 10.56 15.41
N GLN A 166 -11.73 9.93 15.19
CA GLN A 166 -12.92 10.12 16.00
C GLN A 166 -12.75 9.53 17.41
N ASP A 167 -12.13 8.36 17.51
CA ASP A 167 -11.86 7.70 18.79
C ASP A 167 -10.78 8.44 19.61
N GLY A 168 -9.81 9.08 18.95
CA GLY A 168 -8.77 9.89 19.60
C GLY A 168 -9.22 11.29 20.04
N GLY A 169 -10.31 11.81 19.46
CA GLY A 169 -10.84 13.15 19.73
C GLY A 169 -11.87 13.24 20.86
N GLY A 170 -12.24 12.12 21.49
CA GLY A 170 -13.25 12.04 22.54
C GLY A 170 -12.78 12.39 23.97
N ALA A 171 -11.57 12.91 24.13
CA ALA A 171 -11.01 13.32 25.43
C ALA A 171 -10.94 14.85 25.52
N THR A 172 -12.10 15.48 25.74
CA THR A 172 -12.20 16.85 26.27
C THR A 172 -13.29 16.92 27.30
#